data_AF-A0A7Y4VS40-F1
#
_entry.id   AF-A0A7Y4VS40-F1
#
_cell.length_a   1.000
_cell.length_b   1.000
_cell.length_c   1.000
_cell.angle_alpha   90.00
_cell.angle_beta   90.00
_cell.angle_gamma   90.00
#
_symmetry.space_group_name_H-M   'P 1'
#
loop_
_entity.id
_entity.type
_entity.pdbx_description
1 polymer ?
#
loop_
_entity_poly.entity_id
_entity_poly.type
_entity_poly.pdbx_seq_one_letter_code
_entity_poly.pdbx_strand_id
1 'polypeptide(L)'
;MSRALPFPADLETRFDRADETPEPVAPPRLWVPFPTDLLPERVARFTNETADALGCDPAMVALPTPAVLGSAVGTARVIQLKESWAEPPVIWSCIVARSGTLKSPAMDKAVASLHTAQRTAFQEHAAALEEFETQKLWYEKRKTEWTKNKSAAPPEKPERPVCERHVLADTTIEAIAR
;
A
#
# COMPACT_ATOMS: atom_id res chain seq x y z
N MET A 1 1.76 -8.12 -32.31
CA MET A 1 3.23 -8.06 -32.18
C MET A 1 3.61 -6.61 -31.89
N SER A 2 3.59 -6.22 -30.62
CA SER A 2 3.88 -4.84 -30.20
C SER A 2 5.38 -4.72 -29.98
N ARG A 3 6.03 -3.89 -30.79
CA ARG A 3 7.46 -3.61 -30.74
C ARG A 3 7.70 -2.75 -29.50
N ALA A 4 8.45 -3.28 -28.53
CA ALA A 4 8.93 -2.49 -27.39
C ALA A 4 9.61 -1.23 -27.93
N LEU A 5 9.13 -0.06 -27.51
CA LEU A 5 9.86 1.18 -27.74
C LEU A 5 11.20 1.04 -27.01
N PRO A 6 12.34 1.30 -27.69
CA PRO A 6 13.63 1.23 -27.03
C PRO A 6 13.63 2.23 -25.86
N PHE A 7 14.17 1.78 -24.73
CA PHE A 7 14.48 2.66 -23.60
C PHE A 7 15.29 3.85 -24.14
N PRO A 8 14.90 5.10 -23.87
CA PRO A 8 15.61 6.24 -24.43
C PRO A 8 17.03 6.26 -23.82
N ALA A 9 18.04 6.31 -24.70
CA ALA A 9 19.46 6.24 -24.35
C ALA A 9 19.99 7.50 -23.62
N ASP A 10 19.11 8.44 -23.29
CA ASP A 10 19.41 9.75 -22.71
C ASP A 10 19.43 9.76 -21.17
N LEU A 11 19.05 8.65 -20.53
CA LEU A 11 19.07 8.53 -19.06
C LEU A 11 20.45 8.15 -18.50
N GLU A 12 21.27 7.38 -19.23
CA GLU A 12 22.65 7.07 -18.82
C GLU A 12 23.58 8.28 -18.96
N THR A 13 23.32 9.17 -19.93
CA THR A 13 24.11 10.38 -20.18
C THR A 13 23.89 11.48 -19.13
N ARG A 14 22.91 11.32 -18.23
CA ARG A 14 22.60 12.34 -17.21
C ARG A 14 23.48 12.25 -15.96
N PHE A 15 24.14 11.12 -15.73
CA PHE A 15 25.01 10.91 -14.57
C PHE A 15 26.50 11.13 -14.85
N ASP A 16 26.89 11.31 -16.12
CA ASP A 16 28.29 11.51 -16.57
C ASP A 16 28.72 12.99 -16.66
N ARG A 17 27.99 13.90 -16.02
CA ARG A 17 28.39 15.32 -15.89
C ARG A 17 29.38 15.49 -14.74
N ALA A 18 30.58 14.93 -14.91
CA ALA A 18 31.69 15.12 -13.96
C ALA A 18 32.36 16.51 -14.05
N ASP A 19 31.99 17.33 -15.05
CA ASP A 19 32.67 18.60 -15.36
C ASP A 19 31.74 19.83 -15.36
N GLU A 20 30.51 19.70 -14.83
CA GLU A 20 29.69 20.89 -14.54
C GLU A 20 30.12 21.46 -13.19
N THR A 21 30.70 22.66 -13.22
CA THR A 21 30.93 23.46 -12.02
C THR A 21 29.58 23.59 -11.32
N PRO A 22 29.40 23.08 -10.08
CA PRO A 22 28.09 23.07 -9.45
C PRO A 22 27.61 24.52 -9.37
N GLU A 23 26.44 24.80 -9.95
CA GLU A 23 25.83 26.10 -9.82
C GLU A 23 25.79 26.47 -8.32
N PRO A 24 26.06 27.73 -7.95
CA PRO A 24 26.09 28.14 -6.56
C PRO A 24 24.75 27.81 -5.91
N VAL A 25 24.75 26.76 -5.09
CA VAL A 25 23.58 26.30 -4.37
C VAL A 25 23.20 27.43 -3.43
N ALA A 26 21.98 27.99 -3.61
CA ALA A 26 21.44 28.97 -2.69
C ALA A 26 21.60 28.45 -1.25
N PRO A 27 21.96 29.31 -0.27
CA PRO A 27 22.17 28.86 1.09
C PRO A 27 20.92 28.10 1.58
N PRO A 28 21.11 27.00 2.33
CA PRO A 28 19.99 26.24 2.83
C PRO A 28 19.06 27.16 3.62
N ARG A 29 17.75 27.04 3.38
CA ARG A 29 16.76 27.77 4.16
C ARG A 29 16.92 27.42 5.63
N LEU A 30 16.65 28.38 6.51
CA LEU A 30 16.58 28.11 7.95
C LEU A 30 15.54 27.03 8.20
N TRP A 31 15.89 26.10 9.09
CA TRP A 31 14.97 25.05 9.50
C TRP A 31 13.75 25.66 10.18
N VAL A 32 12.57 25.16 9.84
CA VAL A 32 11.30 25.48 10.47
C VAL A 32 10.59 24.18 10.85
N PRO A 33 9.88 24.13 11.98
CA PRO A 33 9.10 22.96 12.36
C PRO A 33 8.04 22.60 11.31
N PHE A 34 7.70 21.32 11.22
CA PHE A 34 6.61 20.88 10.37
C PHE A 34 5.27 21.47 10.87
N PRO A 35 4.45 22.07 9.98
CA PRO A 35 3.21 22.75 10.37
C PRO A 35 2.07 21.74 10.61
N THR A 36 2.06 21.11 11.80
CA THR A 36 1.05 20.09 12.13
C THR A 36 -0.37 20.65 12.24
N ASP A 37 -0.51 21.96 12.42
CA ASP A 37 -1.77 22.71 12.43
C ASP A 37 -2.47 22.77 11.07
N LEU A 38 -1.74 22.53 9.97
CA LEU A 38 -2.32 22.43 8.62
C LEU A 38 -2.92 21.05 8.32
N LEU A 39 -2.68 20.06 9.18
CA LEU A 39 -3.27 18.73 9.03
C LEU A 39 -4.72 18.72 9.54
N PRO A 40 -5.59 17.86 9.00
CA PRO A 40 -6.91 17.63 9.59
C PRO A 40 -6.77 17.27 11.08
N GLU A 41 -7.67 17.78 11.92
CA GLU A 41 -7.58 17.70 13.40
C GLU A 41 -7.16 16.32 13.93
N ARG A 42 -7.78 15.24 13.44
CA ARG A 42 -7.47 13.87 13.86
C ARG A 42 -6.05 13.44 13.47
N VAL A 43 -5.60 13.86 12.29
CA VAL A 43 -4.25 13.58 11.77
C VAL A 43 -3.23 14.40 12.54
N ALA A 44 -3.48 15.70 12.77
CA ALA A 44 -2.63 16.57 13.58
C ALA A 44 -2.43 16.00 14.99
N ARG A 45 -3.53 15.60 15.64
CA ARG A 45 -3.51 14.98 16.96
C ARG A 45 -2.71 13.67 16.96
N PHE A 46 -3.00 12.76 16.02
CA PHE A 46 -2.26 11.50 15.88
C PHE A 46 -0.75 11.73 15.70
N THR A 47 -0.38 12.67 14.82
CA THR A 47 1.00 13.05 14.56
C THR A 47 1.69 13.57 15.82
N ASN A 48 1.11 14.56 16.49
CA ASN A 48 1.71 15.17 17.68
C ASN A 48 1.83 14.15 18.83
N GLU A 49 0.75 13.44 19.17
CA GLU A 49 0.76 12.45 20.25
C GLU A 49 1.77 11.32 20.00
N THR A 50 1.89 10.86 18.74
CA THR A 50 2.86 9.82 18.37
C THR A 50 4.29 10.34 18.42
N ALA A 51 4.53 11.56 17.93
CA ALA A 51 5.85 12.19 17.95
C ALA A 51 6.32 12.43 19.38
N ASP A 52 5.44 12.93 20.25
CA ASP A 52 5.70 13.14 21.68
C ASP A 52 6.01 11.81 22.38
N ALA A 53 5.24 10.75 22.10
CA ALA A 53 5.46 9.44 22.69
C ALA A 53 6.78 8.77 22.23
N LEU A 54 7.22 9.04 21.01
CA LEU A 54 8.47 8.51 20.46
C LEU A 54 9.68 9.40 20.77
N GLY A 55 9.47 10.68 21.08
CA GLY A 55 10.53 11.67 21.16
C GLY A 55 11.19 11.95 19.80
N CYS A 56 10.40 12.02 18.72
CA CYS A 56 10.88 12.30 17.36
C CYS A 56 10.24 13.56 16.77
N ASP A 57 10.78 14.04 15.64
CA ASP A 57 10.19 15.18 14.91
C ASP A 57 8.79 14.78 14.38
N PRO A 58 7.74 15.59 14.57
CA PRO A 58 6.41 15.34 14.03
C PRO A 58 6.38 15.00 12.54
N ALA A 59 7.30 15.55 11.75
CA ALA A 59 7.45 15.22 10.32
C ALA A 59 7.65 13.72 10.06
N MET A 60 8.30 13.00 10.99
CA MET A 60 8.54 11.56 10.85
C MET A 60 7.26 10.73 10.90
N VAL A 61 6.21 11.24 11.53
CA VAL A 61 4.88 10.62 11.56
C VAL A 61 3.97 11.23 10.50
N ALA A 62 4.02 12.56 10.35
CA ALA A 62 3.18 13.31 9.42
C ALA A 62 3.41 12.92 7.97
N LEU A 63 4.65 12.73 7.53
CA LEU A 63 4.96 12.43 6.12
C LEU A 63 4.38 11.10 5.61
N PRO A 64 4.51 9.96 6.30
CA PRO A 64 3.93 8.70 5.83
C PRO A 64 2.40 8.62 5.99
N THR A 65 1.80 9.44 6.85
CA THR A 65 0.37 9.33 7.16
C THR A 65 -0.54 9.62 5.94
N PRO A 66 -0.32 10.68 5.12
CA PRO A 66 -1.07 10.89 3.89
C PRO A 66 -0.95 9.75 2.88
N ALA A 67 0.21 9.10 2.77
CA ALA A 67 0.37 7.93 1.90
C ALA A 67 -0.51 6.76 2.35
N VAL A 68 -0.59 6.53 3.66
CA VAL A 68 -1.49 5.51 4.26
C VAL A 68 -2.96 5.87 4.08
N LEU A 69 -3.34 7.14 4.28
CA LEU A 69 -4.72 7.58 4.09
C LEU A 69 -5.12 7.51 2.61
N GLY A 70 -4.23 7.91 1.71
CA GLY A 70 -4.42 7.82 0.26
C GLY A 70 -4.61 6.38 -0.22
N SER A 71 -3.80 5.44 0.29
CA SER A 71 -3.95 4.02 -0.04
C SER A 71 -5.26 3.42 0.50
N ALA A 72 -5.70 3.83 1.69
CA ALA A 72 -6.97 3.39 2.26
C ALA A 72 -8.19 3.92 1.48
N VAL A 73 -8.09 5.12 0.90
CA VAL A 73 -9.13 5.67 0.01
C VAL A 73 -9.13 4.98 -1.35
N GLY A 74 -7.95 4.66 -1.88
CA GLY A 74 -7.79 4.01 -3.17
C GLY A 74 -8.43 4.83 -4.31
N THR A 75 -9.15 4.14 -5.21
CA THR A 75 -9.87 4.78 -6.32
C THR A 75 -11.32 5.15 -5.99
N ALA A 76 -11.74 4.97 -4.73
CA ALA A 76 -13.12 5.27 -4.31
C ALA A 76 -13.44 6.78 -4.32
N ARG A 77 -12.41 7.63 -4.22
CA ARG A 77 -12.50 9.10 -4.30
C ARG A 77 -11.31 9.63 -5.09
N VAL A 78 -11.56 10.67 -5.89
CA VAL A 78 -10.57 11.39 -6.67
C VAL A 78 -10.84 12.89 -6.56
N ILE A 79 -9.79 13.71 -6.66
CA ILE A 79 -9.93 15.17 -6.75
C ILE A 79 -10.07 15.54 -8.21
N GLN A 80 -11.16 16.21 -8.59
CA GLN A 80 -11.34 16.73 -9.94
C GLN A 80 -10.87 18.20 -9.98
N LEU A 81 -9.75 18.46 -10.66
CA LEU A 81 -9.19 19.81 -10.77
C LEU A 81 -9.82 20.59 -11.94
N LYS A 82 -10.17 19.88 -13.02
CA LYS A 82 -10.89 20.39 -14.20
C LYS A 82 -11.71 19.26 -14.81
N GLU A 83 -12.63 19.58 -15.74
CA GLU A 83 -13.51 18.58 -16.37
C GLU A 83 -12.75 17.37 -16.93
N SER A 84 -11.59 17.60 -17.54
CA SER A 84 -10.73 16.57 -18.15
C SER A 84 -9.64 15.99 -17.22
N TRP A 85 -9.58 16.37 -15.95
CA TRP A 85 -8.54 15.92 -15.03
C TRP A 85 -9.08 15.55 -13.66
N ALA A 86 -8.92 14.28 -13.32
CA ALA A 86 -9.14 13.74 -12.00
C ALA A 86 -7.85 13.09 -11.49
N GLU A 87 -7.48 13.40 -10.25
CA GLU A 87 -6.27 12.90 -9.60
C GLU A 87 -6.66 11.98 -8.44
N PRO A 88 -6.24 10.70 -8.44
CA PRO A 88 -6.38 9.84 -7.29
C PRO A 88 -5.40 10.25 -6.16
N PRO A 89 -5.67 9.90 -4.90
CA PRO A 89 -4.81 10.25 -3.77
C PRO A 89 -3.58 9.34 -3.68
N VAL A 90 -2.80 9.23 -4.76
CA VAL A 90 -1.59 8.41 -4.83
C VAL A 90 -0.40 9.24 -4.33
N ILE A 91 -0.11 9.13 -3.03
CA ILE A 91 0.93 9.92 -2.36
C ILE A 91 2.15 9.05 -2.06
N TRP A 92 3.33 9.56 -2.44
CA TRP A 92 4.62 8.94 -2.19
C TRP A 92 5.38 9.80 -1.19
N SER A 93 5.84 9.19 -0.09
CA SER A 93 6.54 9.88 0.98
C SER A 93 7.84 9.15 1.33
N CYS A 94 8.89 9.90 1.65
CA CYS A 94 10.16 9.35 2.10
C CYS A 94 10.69 10.17 3.29
N ILE A 95 11.20 9.47 4.31
CA ILE A 95 11.87 10.08 5.47
C ILE A 95 13.37 9.87 5.31
N VAL A 96 14.12 10.97 5.26
CA VAL A 96 15.59 10.96 5.26
C VAL A 96 16.08 11.42 6.62
N ALA A 97 16.66 10.48 7.38
CA ALA A 97 17.20 10.76 8.70
C ALA A 97 18.46 9.91 8.96
N ARG A 98 19.31 10.35 9.89
CA ARG A 98 20.49 9.60 10.32
C ARG A 98 20.07 8.22 10.86
N SER A 99 21.01 7.28 10.85
CA SER A 99 20.76 5.99 11.52
C SER A 99 20.49 6.22 13.01
N GLY A 100 19.56 5.46 13.58
CA GLY A 100 19.15 5.60 14.98
C GLY A 100 18.13 6.70 15.29
N THR A 101 17.70 7.52 14.32
CA THR A 101 16.74 8.63 14.55
C THR A 101 15.27 8.20 14.52
N LEU A 102 14.94 6.98 14.96
CA LEU A 102 13.56 6.50 15.11
C LEU A 102 12.66 6.55 13.85
N LYS A 103 13.25 6.57 12.65
CA LYS A 103 12.51 6.54 11.37
C LYS A 103 11.57 5.34 11.24
N SER A 104 12.04 4.13 11.56
CA SER A 104 11.25 2.91 11.44
C SER A 104 10.11 2.88 12.47
N PRO A 105 10.35 3.14 13.77
CA PRO A 105 9.25 3.27 14.74
C PRO A 105 8.17 4.28 14.35
N ALA A 106 8.54 5.46 13.84
CA ALA A 106 7.58 6.47 13.42
C ALA A 106 6.76 6.01 12.21
N MET A 107 7.41 5.42 11.20
CA MET A 107 6.75 4.87 10.02
C MET A 107 5.82 3.71 10.39
N ASP A 108 6.25 2.80 11.26
CA ASP A 108 5.46 1.66 11.73
C ASP A 108 4.15 2.10 12.40
N LYS A 109 4.17 3.23 13.12
CA LYS A 109 2.95 3.81 13.71
C LYS A 109 1.99 4.33 12.65
N ALA A 110 2.49 4.98 11.61
CA ALA A 110 1.65 5.47 10.52
C ALA A 110 0.98 4.31 9.76
N VAL A 111 1.70 3.22 9.49
CA VAL A 111 1.15 2.06 8.74
C VAL A 111 0.39 1.04 9.61
N ALA A 112 0.36 1.23 10.94
CA ALA A 112 -0.20 0.27 11.89
C ALA A 112 -1.67 -0.10 11.62
N SER A 113 -2.47 0.86 11.14
CA SER A 113 -3.88 0.62 10.81
C SER A 113 -4.03 -0.37 9.64
N LEU A 114 -3.22 -0.23 8.58
CA LEU A 114 -3.22 -1.15 7.44
C LEU A 114 -2.75 -2.55 7.84
N HIS A 115 -1.73 -2.66 8.70
CA HIS A 115 -1.29 -3.95 9.22
C HIS A 115 -2.34 -4.63 10.10
N THR A 116 -3.10 -3.84 10.88
CA THR A 116 -4.24 -4.36 11.65
C THR A 116 -5.31 -4.91 10.72
N ALA A 117 -5.72 -4.15 9.69
CA ALA A 117 -6.70 -4.60 8.70
C ALA A 117 -6.21 -5.86 7.97
N GLN A 118 -4.94 -5.91 7.57
CA GLN A 118 -4.33 -7.07 6.90
C GLN A 118 -4.39 -8.33 7.76
N ARG A 119 -4.15 -8.18 9.07
CA ARG A 119 -4.23 -9.29 10.03
C ARG A 119 -5.65 -9.83 10.14
N THR A 120 -6.64 -8.94 10.24
CA THR A 120 -8.06 -9.33 10.26
C THR A 120 -8.44 -10.09 8.99
N ALA A 121 -8.08 -9.55 7.81
CA ALA A 121 -8.33 -10.22 6.53
C ALA A 121 -7.70 -11.62 6.46
N PHE A 122 -6.50 -11.82 7.01
CA PHE A 122 -5.86 -13.13 7.07
C PHE A 122 -6.57 -14.11 8.01
N GLN A 123 -7.08 -13.63 9.14
CA GLN A 123 -7.84 -14.46 10.08
C GLN A 123 -9.17 -14.91 9.46
N GLU A 124 -9.89 -13.98 8.82
CA GLU A 124 -11.14 -14.28 8.12
C GLU A 124 -10.91 -15.24 6.95
N HIS A 125 -9.84 -15.04 6.18
CA HIS A 125 -9.47 -15.94 5.11
C HIS A 125 -9.12 -17.35 5.60
N ALA A 126 -8.40 -17.47 6.71
CA ALA A 126 -8.07 -18.76 7.30
C ALA A 126 -9.34 -19.53 7.72
N ALA A 127 -10.28 -18.85 8.36
CA ALA A 127 -11.58 -19.44 8.73
C ALA A 127 -12.40 -19.84 7.49
N ALA A 128 -12.44 -18.98 6.46
CA ALA A 128 -13.12 -19.30 5.20
C ALA A 128 -12.47 -20.49 4.48
N LEU A 129 -11.15 -20.67 4.60
CA LEU A 129 -10.43 -21.79 3.98
C LEU A 129 -10.77 -23.11 4.67
N GLU A 130 -10.87 -23.14 6.00
CA GLU A 130 -11.29 -24.33 6.76
C GLU A 130 -12.71 -24.77 6.39
N GLU A 131 -13.63 -23.81 6.28
CA GLU A 131 -15.01 -24.06 5.82
C GLU A 131 -15.01 -24.59 4.36
N PHE A 132 -14.22 -23.98 3.48
CA PHE A 132 -14.05 -24.45 2.10
C PHE A 132 -13.52 -25.88 2.02
N GLU A 133 -12.53 -26.25 2.84
CA GLU A 133 -11.99 -27.61 2.90
C GLU A 133 -13.06 -28.62 3.32
N THR A 134 -13.88 -28.27 4.32
CA THR A 134 -15.02 -29.08 4.75
C THR A 134 -16.05 -29.24 3.62
N GLN A 135 -16.44 -28.15 2.97
CA GLN A 135 -17.37 -28.17 1.84
C GLN A 135 -16.83 -29.00 0.67
N LYS A 136 -15.52 -28.92 0.41
CA LYS A 136 -14.85 -29.70 -0.65
C LYS A 136 -14.92 -31.20 -0.36
N LEU A 137 -14.71 -31.64 0.88
CA LEU A 137 -14.86 -33.04 1.27
C LEU A 137 -16.29 -33.55 1.04
N TRP A 138 -17.29 -32.74 1.41
CA TRP A 138 -18.70 -33.07 1.16
C TRP A 138 -19.03 -33.12 -0.34
N TYR A 139 -18.50 -32.18 -1.11
CA TYR A 139 -18.63 -32.16 -2.56
C TYR A 139 -18.03 -33.41 -3.20
N GLU A 140 -16.83 -33.85 -2.79
CA GLU A 140 -16.19 -35.06 -3.31
C GLU A 140 -17.00 -36.33 -3.03
N LYS A 141 -17.59 -36.45 -1.83
CA LYS A 141 -18.53 -37.54 -1.48
C LYS A 141 -19.77 -37.51 -2.39
N ARG A 142 -20.45 -36.37 -2.47
CA ARG A 142 -21.65 -36.20 -3.32
C ARG A 142 -21.36 -36.43 -4.79
N LYS A 143 -20.20 -36.00 -5.28
CA LYS A 143 -19.76 -36.22 -6.67
C LYS A 143 -19.57 -37.70 -6.95
N THR A 144 -18.96 -38.44 -6.03
CA THR A 144 -18.78 -39.90 -6.16
C THR A 144 -20.12 -40.62 -6.22
N GLU A 145 -21.08 -40.26 -5.36
CA GLU A 145 -22.44 -40.79 -5.39
C GLU A 145 -23.17 -40.45 -6.68
N TRP A 146 -23.11 -39.19 -7.12
CA TRP A 146 -23.71 -38.72 -8.36
C TRP A 146 -23.12 -39.44 -9.59
N THR A 147 -21.82 -39.72 -9.63
CA THR A 147 -21.22 -40.46 -10.74
C THR A 147 -21.75 -41.89 -10.86
N LYS A 148 -22.20 -42.50 -9.75
CA LYS A 148 -22.85 -43.82 -9.73
C LYS A 148 -24.32 -43.73 -10.15
N ASN A 149 -25.02 -42.66 -9.79
CA ASN A 149 -26.43 -42.45 -10.09
C ASN A 149 -26.66 -41.02 -10.63
N LYS A 150 -26.58 -40.87 -11.96
CA LYS A 150 -26.68 -39.58 -12.69
C LYS A 150 -28.12 -39.07 -12.85
N SER A 151 -29.02 -39.44 -11.94
CA SER A 151 -30.44 -39.08 -12.01
C SER A 151 -30.75 -37.66 -11.52
N ALA A 152 -29.86 -37.09 -10.70
CA ALA A 152 -29.99 -35.72 -10.17
C ALA A 152 -28.99 -34.76 -10.83
N ALA A 153 -29.15 -33.46 -10.55
CA ALA A 153 -28.21 -32.43 -10.98
C ALA A 153 -26.81 -32.67 -10.38
N PRO A 154 -25.71 -32.33 -11.10
CA PRO A 154 -24.36 -32.41 -10.55
C PRO A 154 -24.23 -31.58 -9.28
N PRO A 155 -23.49 -32.06 -8.26
CA PRO A 155 -23.24 -31.27 -7.07
C PRO A 155 -22.43 -30.00 -7.43
N GLU A 156 -22.72 -28.90 -6.75
CA GLU A 156 -22.04 -27.63 -6.95
C GLU A 156 -20.64 -27.67 -6.33
N LYS A 157 -19.62 -27.26 -7.10
CA LYS A 157 -18.24 -27.23 -6.63
C LYS A 157 -18.06 -25.98 -5.76
N PRO A 158 -17.57 -26.11 -4.52
CA PRO A 158 -17.31 -24.93 -3.69
C PRO A 158 -16.20 -24.08 -4.33
N GLU A 159 -16.32 -22.77 -4.21
CA GLU A 159 -15.34 -21.80 -4.69
C GLU A 159 -14.26 -21.57 -3.63
N ARG A 160 -13.00 -21.54 -4.05
CA ARG A 160 -11.90 -21.28 -3.13
C ARG A 160 -11.97 -19.81 -2.68
N PRO A 161 -11.96 -19.52 -1.37
CA PRO A 161 -11.97 -18.14 -0.91
C PRO A 161 -10.72 -17.40 -1.39
N VAL A 162 -10.86 -16.12 -1.70
CA VAL A 162 -9.74 -15.22 -2.05
C VAL A 162 -9.35 -14.44 -0.80
N CYS A 163 -8.05 -14.27 -0.57
CA CYS A 163 -7.55 -13.52 0.56
C CYS A 163 -7.46 -12.03 0.20
N GLU A 164 -8.15 -11.18 0.96
CA GLU A 164 -7.99 -9.73 0.82
C GLU A 164 -6.59 -9.28 1.30
N ARG A 165 -6.01 -8.34 0.56
CA ARG A 165 -4.68 -7.76 0.85
C ARG A 165 -4.75 -6.24 0.83
N HIS A 166 -4.32 -5.64 1.94
CA HIS A 166 -4.23 -4.19 2.14
C HIS A 166 -2.79 -3.67 2.09
N VAL A 167 -1.80 -4.54 2.32
CA VAL A 167 -0.38 -4.18 2.29
C VAL A 167 0.38 -5.09 1.34
N LEU A 168 1.18 -4.48 0.48
CA LEU A 168 2.09 -5.15 -0.44
C LEU A 168 3.51 -4.66 -0.18
N ALA A 169 4.46 -5.59 -0.13
CA ALA A 169 5.87 -5.30 0.02
C ALA A 169 6.64 -6.26 -0.88
N ASP A 170 7.71 -5.77 -1.50
CA ASP A 170 8.61 -6.56 -2.35
C ASP A 170 7.86 -7.38 -3.43
N THR A 171 7.14 -6.68 -4.30
CA THR A 171 6.33 -7.31 -5.34
C THR A 171 6.44 -6.55 -6.67
N THR A 172 6.19 -7.24 -7.78
CA THR A 172 6.13 -6.62 -9.11
C THR A 172 4.69 -6.32 -9.49
N ILE A 173 4.48 -5.38 -10.42
CA ILE A 173 3.15 -5.03 -10.92
C ILE A 173 2.47 -6.25 -11.55
N GLU A 174 3.23 -7.09 -12.26
CA GLU A 174 2.73 -8.31 -12.89
C GLU A 174 2.27 -9.35 -11.86
N ALA A 175 2.89 -9.37 -10.68
CA ALA A 175 2.47 -10.25 -9.59
C ALA A 175 1.15 -9.79 -8.95
N ILE A 176 0.86 -8.48 -8.97
CA ILE A 176 -0.39 -7.90 -8.47
C ILE A 176 -1.54 -8.07 -9.47
N ALA A 177 -1.25 -7.95 -10.78
CA ALA A 177 -2.27 -7.94 -11.83
C ALA A 177 -2.77 -9.33 -12.28
N ARG A 178 -2.36 -10.41 -11.60
CA ARG A 178 -2.70 -11.80 -11.91
C ARG A 178 -3.80 -12.34 -11.02
#